data_AF-A0A7C6GC37-F1
#
_entry.id   AF-A0A7C6GC37-F1
#
_cell.length_a   1.000
_cell.length_b   1.000
_cell.length_c   1.000
_cell.angle_alpha   90.00
_cell.angle_beta   90.00
_cell.angle_gamma   90.00
#
_symmetry.space_group_name_H-M   'P 1'
#
loop_
_entity.id
_entity.type
_entity.pdbx_description
1 polymer ?
#
loop_
_entity_poly.entity_id
_entity_poly.type
_entity_poly.pdbx_seq_one_letter_code
_entity_poly.pdbx_strand_id
1 'polypeptide(L)'
;MSPEIKEKFTELIANYQQLTEHYRSIAQFGDEEALLIDQGDMESLLDILREKEEIMVDVTRCQEAIGKSQDFIIRFYQLESFSLSQLMDLIERDSRDLVVRLKHEIKQLIKQLEILEQQERIHESMLRSYADQVNKIQGERKNSAGKKAYEKMIKIKDEDSDIDIKR
;
A
#
# COMPACT_ATOMS: atom_id res chain seq x y z
N MET A 1 29.02 -28.58 -2.19
CA MET A 1 27.83 -28.11 -1.44
C MET A 1 26.99 -29.30 -0.99
N SER A 2 26.51 -29.37 0.26
CA SER A 2 25.67 -30.50 0.71
C SER A 2 24.25 -30.48 0.07
N PRO A 3 23.56 -31.62 -0.04
CA PRO A 3 22.18 -31.64 -0.57
C PRO A 3 21.22 -30.77 0.25
N GLU A 4 21.36 -30.79 1.58
CA GLU A 4 20.50 -30.05 2.51
C GLU A 4 20.60 -28.53 2.33
N ILE A 5 21.81 -27.98 2.20
CA ILE A 5 21.97 -26.54 1.97
C ILE A 5 21.49 -26.14 0.56
N LYS A 6 21.64 -27.03 -0.43
CA LYS A 6 21.12 -26.80 -1.79
C LYS A 6 19.59 -26.75 -1.81
N GLU A 7 18.93 -27.62 -1.07
CA GLU A 7 17.49 -27.61 -0.87
C GLU A 7 17.05 -26.29 -0.22
N LYS A 8 17.74 -25.85 0.84
CA LYS A 8 17.44 -24.57 1.50
C LYS A 8 17.62 -23.35 0.61
N PHE A 9 18.61 -23.33 -0.28
CA PHE A 9 18.70 -22.29 -1.31
C PHE A 9 17.52 -22.33 -2.28
N THR A 10 17.09 -23.53 -2.68
CA THR A 10 15.96 -23.69 -3.61
C THR A 10 14.65 -23.23 -2.97
N GLU A 11 14.40 -23.60 -1.71
CA GLU A 11 13.27 -23.10 -0.91
C GLU A 11 13.32 -21.58 -0.78
N LEU A 12 14.49 -21.01 -0.45
CA LEU A 12 14.65 -19.56 -0.31
C LEU A 12 14.32 -18.82 -1.61
N ILE A 13 14.82 -19.31 -2.75
CA ILE A 13 14.50 -18.77 -4.08
C ILE A 13 12.99 -18.82 -4.34
N ALA A 14 12.37 -19.97 -4.10
CA ALA A 14 10.93 -20.16 -4.32
C ALA A 14 10.08 -19.22 -3.44
N ASN A 15 10.46 -19.05 -2.17
CA ASN A 15 9.76 -18.13 -1.26
C ASN A 15 9.90 -16.67 -1.71
N TYR A 16 11.05 -16.24 -2.23
CA TYR A 16 11.20 -14.90 -2.80
C TYR A 16 10.37 -14.70 -4.08
N GLN A 17 10.27 -15.73 -4.93
CA GLN A 17 9.41 -15.71 -6.11
C GLN A 17 7.94 -15.56 -5.71
N GLN A 18 7.49 -16.38 -4.77
CA GLN A 18 6.12 -16.34 -4.27
C GLN A 18 5.80 -15.00 -3.58
N LEU A 19 6.72 -14.48 -2.75
CA LEU A 19 6.58 -13.17 -2.14
C LEU A 19 6.44 -12.06 -3.19
N THR A 20 7.23 -12.12 -4.26
CA THR A 20 7.14 -11.18 -5.39
C THR A 20 5.78 -11.29 -6.10
N GLU A 21 5.26 -12.50 -6.26
CA GLU A 21 3.94 -12.73 -6.87
C GLU A 21 2.81 -12.15 -6.02
N HIS A 22 2.84 -12.35 -4.71
CA HIS A 22 1.84 -11.75 -3.81
C HIS A 22 1.81 -10.23 -3.91
N TYR A 23 2.97 -9.58 -3.92
CA TYR A 23 3.05 -8.13 -4.13
C TYR A 23 2.61 -7.70 -5.53
N ARG A 24 2.80 -8.55 -6.55
CA ARG A 24 2.26 -8.30 -7.89
C ARG A 24 0.73 -8.37 -7.91
N SER A 25 0.14 -9.35 -7.24
CA SER A 25 -1.31 -9.46 -7.09
C SER A 25 -1.90 -8.24 -6.38
N ILE A 26 -1.25 -7.75 -5.32
CA ILE A 26 -1.66 -6.50 -4.65
C ILE A 26 -1.61 -5.31 -5.62
N ALA A 27 -0.57 -5.23 -6.46
CA ALA A 27 -0.42 -4.13 -7.41
C ALA A 27 -1.45 -4.12 -8.54
N GLN A 28 -2.09 -5.26 -8.83
CA GLN A 28 -3.12 -5.37 -9.88
C GLN A 28 -4.38 -4.56 -9.55
N PHE A 29 -4.67 -4.36 -8.25
CA PHE A 29 -5.79 -3.53 -7.81
C PHE A 29 -5.58 -2.03 -8.03
N GLY A 30 -4.35 -1.60 -8.35
CA GLY A 30 -4.00 -0.17 -8.30
C GLY A 30 -4.80 0.73 -9.24
N ASP A 31 -5.14 0.25 -10.44
CA ASP A 31 -5.97 1.01 -11.39
C ASP A 31 -7.44 1.07 -10.94
N GLU A 32 -7.94 -0.01 -10.35
CA GLU A 32 -9.31 -0.10 -9.83
C GLU A 32 -9.47 0.79 -8.60
N GLU A 33 -8.52 0.79 -7.67
CA GLU A 33 -8.51 1.68 -6.52
C GLU A 33 -8.50 3.16 -6.94
N ALA A 34 -7.66 3.51 -7.93
CA ALA A 34 -7.63 4.87 -8.46
C ALA A 34 -9.00 5.29 -9.01
N LEU A 35 -9.67 4.40 -9.75
CA LEU A 35 -11.01 4.64 -10.29
C LEU A 35 -12.05 4.82 -9.18
N LEU A 36 -12.04 3.97 -8.16
CA LEU A 36 -12.98 4.04 -7.04
C LEU A 36 -12.78 5.32 -6.21
N ILE A 37 -11.53 5.74 -6.00
CA ILE A 37 -11.22 7.01 -5.33
C ILE A 37 -11.76 8.20 -6.14
N ASP A 38 -11.56 8.20 -7.46
CA ASP A 38 -12.06 9.27 -8.35
C ASP A 38 -13.60 9.35 -8.34
N GLN A 39 -14.27 8.20 -8.31
CA GLN A 39 -15.73 8.10 -8.23
C GLN A 39 -16.29 8.40 -6.84
N GLY A 40 -15.45 8.42 -5.81
CA GLY A 40 -15.85 8.57 -4.41
C GLY A 40 -16.52 7.31 -3.83
N ASP A 41 -16.36 6.16 -4.48
CA ASP A 41 -16.93 4.88 -4.03
C ASP A 41 -16.04 4.24 -2.96
N MET A 42 -16.20 4.72 -1.73
CA MET A 42 -15.41 4.28 -0.60
C MET A 42 -15.83 2.89 -0.09
N GLU A 43 -17.04 2.43 -0.41
CA GLU A 43 -17.52 1.11 0.04
C GLU A 43 -16.81 0.01 -0.74
N SER A 44 -16.80 0.11 -2.08
CA SER A 44 -16.04 -0.84 -2.91
C SER A 44 -14.53 -0.73 -2.69
N LEU A 45 -14.00 0.47 -2.37
CA LEU A 45 -12.58 0.61 -2.01
C LEU A 45 -12.23 -0.18 -0.74
N LEU A 46 -13.13 -0.23 0.25
CA LEU A 46 -12.92 -1.04 1.46
C LEU A 46 -12.91 -2.55 1.17
N ASP A 47 -13.69 -3.00 0.19
CA ASP A 47 -13.70 -4.41 -0.19
C ASP A 47 -12.37 -4.83 -0.84
N ILE A 48 -11.80 -3.99 -1.71
CA ILE A 48 -10.44 -4.21 -2.25
C ILE A 48 -9.39 -4.25 -1.14
N LEU A 49 -9.48 -3.35 -0.16
CA LEU A 49 -8.54 -3.33 0.97
C LEU A 49 -8.61 -4.63 1.80
N ARG A 50 -9.80 -5.23 1.94
CA ARG A 50 -9.96 -6.54 2.60
C ARG A 50 -9.31 -7.65 1.79
N GLU A 51 -9.49 -7.67 0.47
CA GLU A 51 -8.82 -8.66 -0.40
C GLU A 51 -7.27 -8.54 -0.31
N LYS A 52 -6.75 -7.30 -0.31
CA LYS A 52 -5.32 -7.07 -0.08
C LYS A 52 -4.87 -7.56 1.30
N GLU A 53 -5.66 -7.35 2.35
CA GLU A 53 -5.35 -7.83 3.71
C GLU A 53 -5.24 -9.37 3.75
N GLU A 54 -6.10 -10.09 3.03
CA GLU A 54 -6.00 -11.55 2.91
C GLU A 54 -4.68 -11.97 2.25
N ILE A 55 -4.27 -11.29 1.17
CA ILE A 55 -2.97 -11.55 0.51
C ILE A 55 -1.80 -11.25 1.47
N MET A 56 -1.92 -10.22 2.31
CA MET A 56 -0.89 -9.85 3.29
C MET A 56 -0.65 -10.92 4.37
N VAL A 57 -1.63 -11.79 4.63
CA VAL A 57 -1.43 -12.97 5.48
C VAL A 57 -0.41 -13.93 4.85
N ASP A 58 -0.51 -14.16 3.54
CA ASP A 58 0.42 -15.05 2.83
C ASP A 58 1.80 -14.40 2.61
N VAL A 59 1.84 -13.07 2.42
CA VAL A 59 3.09 -12.30 2.47
C VAL A 59 3.84 -12.55 3.78
N THR A 60 3.13 -12.49 4.91
CA THR A 60 3.72 -12.71 6.25
C THR A 60 4.29 -14.13 6.36
N ARG A 61 3.56 -15.14 5.90
CA ARG A 61 4.03 -16.54 5.88
C ARG A 61 5.30 -16.71 5.03
N CYS A 62 5.35 -16.07 3.86
CA CYS A 62 6.54 -16.09 3.00
C CYS A 62 7.75 -15.45 3.69
N GLN A 63 7.56 -14.30 4.34
CA GLN A 63 8.62 -13.61 5.07
C GLN A 63 9.18 -14.45 6.22
N GLU A 64 8.32 -15.12 6.99
CA GLU A 64 8.77 -16.06 8.02
C GLU A 64 9.57 -17.24 7.46
N ALA A 65 9.13 -17.81 6.34
CA ALA A 65 9.82 -18.92 5.67
C ALA A 65 11.19 -18.49 5.10
N ILE A 66 11.28 -17.27 4.55
CA ILE A 66 12.53 -16.63 4.14
C ILE A 66 13.46 -16.49 5.33
N GLY A 67 12.98 -15.93 6.45
CA GLY A 67 13.77 -15.74 7.66
C GLY A 67 14.34 -17.06 8.19
N LYS A 68 13.52 -18.10 8.29
CA LYS A 68 13.96 -19.46 8.71
C LYS A 68 15.05 -20.03 7.79
N SER A 69 14.90 -19.84 6.49
CA SER A 69 15.87 -20.32 5.50
C SER A 69 17.18 -19.53 5.56
N GLN A 70 17.11 -18.21 5.73
CA GLN A 70 18.28 -17.35 5.92
C GLN A 70 19.03 -17.70 7.20
N ASP A 71 18.33 -17.90 8.32
CA ASP A 71 18.92 -18.31 9.59
C ASP A 71 19.65 -19.64 9.49
N PHE A 72 19.07 -20.60 8.76
CA PHE A 72 19.72 -21.88 8.49
C PHE A 72 21.03 -21.68 7.70
N ILE A 73 20.99 -20.89 6.62
CA ILE A 73 22.15 -20.60 5.78
C ILE A 73 23.24 -19.86 6.57
N ILE A 74 22.86 -18.88 7.38
CA ILE A 74 23.76 -18.15 8.28
C ILE A 74 24.49 -19.13 9.20
N ARG A 75 23.75 -20.03 9.87
CA ARG A 75 24.33 -21.02 10.79
C ARG A 75 25.24 -22.01 10.09
N PHE A 76 24.85 -22.47 8.89
CA PHE A 76 25.62 -23.45 8.12
C PHE A 76 26.98 -22.87 7.68
N TYR A 77 27.00 -21.62 7.21
CA TYR A 77 28.22 -20.93 6.77
C TYR A 77 28.92 -20.12 7.87
N GLN A 78 28.40 -20.13 9.10
CA GLN A 78 28.90 -19.37 10.25
C GLN A 78 29.03 -17.86 9.95
N LEU A 79 28.04 -17.30 9.28
CA LEU A 79 27.99 -15.87 8.97
C LEU A 79 27.52 -15.07 10.18
N GLU A 80 27.97 -13.82 10.30
CA GLU A 80 27.39 -12.88 11.28
C GLU A 80 25.99 -12.39 10.85
N SER A 81 25.76 -12.30 9.54
CA SER A 81 24.49 -11.88 8.96
C SER A 81 24.31 -12.45 7.55
N PHE A 82 23.07 -12.46 7.06
CA PHE A 82 22.80 -12.93 5.71
C PHE A 82 23.34 -11.95 4.67
N SER A 83 24.30 -12.38 3.85
CA SER A 83 24.90 -11.54 2.81
C SER A 83 25.18 -12.34 1.53
N LEU A 84 24.57 -11.93 0.43
CA LEU A 84 24.81 -12.54 -0.88
C LEU A 84 26.28 -12.41 -1.32
N SER A 85 26.94 -11.31 -0.97
CA SER A 85 28.35 -11.11 -1.32
C SER A 85 29.24 -12.10 -0.56
N GLN A 86 29.03 -12.26 0.75
CA GLN A 86 29.78 -13.25 1.55
C GLN A 86 29.49 -14.68 1.07
N LEU A 87 28.24 -14.98 0.73
CA LEU A 87 27.86 -16.30 0.20
C LEU A 87 28.54 -16.59 -1.16
N MET A 88 28.69 -15.60 -2.04
CA MET A 88 29.39 -15.77 -3.32
C MET A 88 30.87 -16.15 -3.15
N ASP A 89 31.51 -15.65 -2.08
CA ASP A 89 32.91 -15.93 -1.79
C ASP A 89 33.10 -17.32 -1.16
N LEU A 90 32.14 -17.77 -0.32
CA LEU A 90 32.19 -19.05 0.39
C LEU A 90 31.68 -20.24 -0.44
N ILE A 91 30.79 -20.01 -1.40
CA ILE A 91 30.17 -21.08 -2.17
C ILE A 91 31.08 -21.56 -3.32
N GLU A 92 31.20 -22.89 -3.41
CA GLU A 92 31.86 -23.61 -4.50
C GLU A 92 31.34 -23.16 -5.87
N ARG A 93 32.23 -23.09 -6.87
CA ARG A 93 31.91 -22.54 -8.20
C ARG A 93 30.66 -23.16 -8.83
N ASP A 94 30.50 -24.47 -8.69
CA ASP A 94 29.42 -25.24 -9.32
C ASP A 94 28.04 -25.02 -8.68
N SER A 95 27.96 -24.29 -7.56
CA SER A 95 26.71 -23.94 -6.88
C SER A 95 26.47 -22.43 -6.79
N ARG A 96 27.32 -21.62 -7.44
CA ARG A 96 27.15 -20.16 -7.48
C ARG A 96 25.94 -19.73 -8.29
N ASP A 97 25.45 -20.57 -9.20
CA ASP A 97 24.22 -20.32 -9.96
C ASP A 97 23.02 -20.08 -9.03
N LEU A 98 22.94 -20.81 -7.90
CA LEU A 98 21.86 -20.64 -6.93
C LEU A 98 21.89 -19.26 -6.28
N VAL A 99 23.08 -18.78 -5.91
CA VAL A 99 23.24 -17.44 -5.33
C VAL A 99 22.93 -16.35 -6.35
N VAL A 100 23.32 -16.56 -7.61
CA VAL A 100 22.99 -15.65 -8.72
C VAL A 100 21.48 -15.61 -8.96
N ARG A 101 20.79 -16.76 -8.94
CA ARG A 101 19.33 -16.84 -9.05
C ARG A 101 18.65 -16.17 -7.86
N LEU A 102 19.10 -16.42 -6.64
CA LEU A 102 18.59 -15.75 -5.45
C LEU A 102 18.75 -14.22 -5.53
N LYS A 103 19.91 -13.75 -5.98
CA LYS A 103 20.15 -12.32 -6.23
C LYS A 103 19.19 -11.75 -7.27
N HIS A 104 18.85 -12.54 -8.30
CA HIS A 104 17.87 -12.13 -9.29
C HIS A 104 16.48 -11.96 -8.67
N GLU A 105 16.00 -12.94 -7.90
CA GLU A 105 14.68 -12.87 -7.27
C GLU A 105 14.56 -11.72 -6.28
N ILE A 106 15.59 -11.48 -5.46
CA ILE A 106 15.62 -10.31 -4.55
C ILE A 106 15.53 -9.00 -5.34
N LYS A 107 16.18 -8.90 -6.51
CA LYS A 107 16.05 -7.71 -7.36
C LYS A 107 14.65 -7.56 -7.94
N GLN A 108 13.97 -8.65 -8.30
CA GLN A 108 12.59 -8.57 -8.78
C GLN A 108 11.65 -8.13 -7.66
N LEU A 109 11.83 -8.66 -6.45
CA LEU A 109 11.08 -8.22 -5.28
C LEU A 109 11.25 -6.71 -5.03
N ILE A 110 12.50 -6.21 -5.03
CA ILE A 110 12.77 -4.77 -4.82
C ILE A 110 12.01 -3.92 -5.85
N LYS A 111 12.09 -4.27 -7.14
CA LYS A 111 11.35 -3.54 -8.18
C LYS A 111 9.84 -3.58 -7.96
N GLN A 112 9.31 -4.72 -7.55
CA GLN A 112 7.88 -4.85 -7.29
C GLN A 112 7.44 -3.99 -6.10
N LEU A 113 8.26 -3.90 -5.06
CA LEU A 113 8.02 -3.01 -3.92
C LEU A 113 8.08 -1.54 -4.31
N GLU A 114 9.02 -1.14 -5.19
CA GLU A 114 9.09 0.23 -5.72
C GLU A 114 7.81 0.61 -6.49
N ILE A 115 7.25 -0.32 -7.28
CA ILE A 115 5.97 -0.12 -7.98
C ILE A 115 4.84 0.12 -6.99
N LEU A 116 4.72 -0.75 -5.97
CA LEU A 116 3.70 -0.61 -4.94
C LEU A 116 3.82 0.69 -4.16
N GLU A 117 5.04 1.08 -3.76
CA GLU A 117 5.28 2.33 -3.06
C GLU A 117 4.82 3.54 -3.90
N GLN A 118 5.08 3.51 -5.21
CA GLN A 118 4.61 4.57 -6.11
C GLN A 118 3.08 4.58 -6.22
N GLN A 119 2.43 3.43 -6.32
CA GLN A 119 0.96 3.33 -6.36
C GLN A 119 0.33 3.90 -5.08
N GLU A 120 0.80 3.48 -3.91
CA GLU A 120 0.29 3.96 -2.61
C GLU A 120 0.44 5.47 -2.45
N ARG A 121 1.56 6.06 -2.91
CA ARG A 121 1.74 7.53 -2.91
C ARG A 121 0.74 8.24 -3.81
N ILE A 122 0.40 7.67 -4.96
CA ILE A 122 -0.60 8.21 -5.88
C ILE A 122 -1.98 8.16 -5.23
N HIS A 123 -2.37 6.99 -4.70
CA HIS A 123 -3.67 6.80 -4.03
C HIS A 123 -3.82 7.72 -2.82
N GLU A 124 -2.77 7.87 -2.00
CA GLU A 124 -2.79 8.79 -0.86
C GLU A 124 -3.04 10.24 -1.31
N SER A 125 -2.37 10.67 -2.39
CA SER A 125 -2.58 12.00 -2.97
C SER A 125 -4.01 12.20 -3.48
N MET A 126 -4.59 11.17 -4.11
CA MET A 126 -5.97 11.20 -4.61
C MET A 126 -6.97 11.29 -3.44
N LEU A 127 -6.79 10.47 -2.41
CA LEU A 127 -7.64 10.49 -1.21
C LEU A 127 -7.58 11.85 -0.48
N ARG A 128 -6.39 12.44 -0.35
CA ARG A 128 -6.23 13.80 0.20
C ARG A 128 -6.99 14.84 -0.63
N SER A 129 -6.86 14.78 -1.94
CA SER A 129 -7.55 15.69 -2.86
C SER A 129 -9.07 15.54 -2.78
N TYR A 130 -9.56 14.30 -2.71
CA TYR A 130 -10.98 14.01 -2.52
C TYR A 130 -11.50 14.57 -1.19
N ALA A 131 -10.79 14.35 -0.08
CA ALA A 131 -11.14 14.88 1.23
C ALA A 131 -11.24 16.41 1.24
N ASP A 132 -10.30 17.10 0.58
CA ASP A 132 -10.31 18.56 0.47
C ASP A 132 -11.52 19.07 -0.32
N GLN A 133 -11.92 18.38 -1.39
CA GLN A 133 -13.11 18.74 -2.17
C GLN A 133 -14.39 18.57 -1.36
N VAL A 134 -14.54 17.43 -0.67
CA VAL A 134 -15.69 17.18 0.21
C VAL A 134 -15.78 18.24 1.31
N ASN A 135 -14.66 18.60 1.94
CA ASN A 135 -14.60 19.62 2.97
C ASN A 135 -14.99 21.01 2.45
N LYS A 136 -14.53 21.40 1.25
CA LYS A 136 -14.93 22.66 0.60
C LYS A 136 -16.43 22.72 0.33
N ILE A 137 -17.00 21.65 -0.25
CA ILE A 137 -18.43 21.56 -0.54
C ILE A 137 -19.26 21.65 0.75
N GLN A 138 -18.85 20.97 1.82
CA GLN A 138 -19.53 21.05 3.12
C GLN A 138 -19.41 22.44 3.77
N GLY A 139 -18.25 23.10 3.66
CA GLY A 139 -18.04 24.48 4.12
C GLY A 139 -18.90 25.51 3.37
N GLU A 140 -19.00 25.39 2.04
CA GLU A 140 -19.85 26.24 1.20
C GLU A 140 -21.34 26.02 1.46
N ARG A 141 -21.77 24.77 1.70
CA ARG A 141 -23.15 24.47 2.11
C ARG A 141 -23.50 25.08 3.48
N LYS A 142 -22.58 25.07 4.45
CA LYS A 142 -22.77 25.75 5.74
C LYS A 142 -22.83 27.28 5.60
N ASN A 143 -21.98 27.87 4.76
CA ASN A 143 -21.97 29.31 4.51
C ASN A 143 -23.22 29.80 3.75
N SER A 144 -23.72 29.02 2.79
CA SER A 144 -24.94 29.35 2.05
C SER A 144 -26.22 29.17 2.89
N ALA A 145 -26.26 28.19 3.80
CA ALA A 145 -27.34 28.08 4.79
C ALA A 145 -27.33 29.25 5.79
N GLY A 146 -26.14 29.65 6.28
CA GLY A 146 -25.97 30.82 7.14
C GLY A 146 -26.38 32.13 6.46
N LYS A 147 -26.02 32.31 5.18
CA LYS A 147 -26.43 33.47 4.37
C LYS A 147 -27.93 33.52 4.14
N LYS A 148 -28.58 32.40 3.81
CA LYS A 148 -30.04 32.31 3.68
C LYS A 148 -30.77 32.59 5.00
N ALA A 149 -30.23 32.14 6.14
CA ALA A 149 -30.78 32.44 7.45
C ALA A 149 -30.68 33.94 7.79
N TYR A 150 -29.54 34.57 7.49
CA TYR A 150 -29.34 36.00 7.69
C TYR A 150 -30.21 36.86 6.77
N GLU A 151 -30.32 36.50 5.48
CA GLU A 151 -31.23 37.16 4.53
C GLU A 151 -32.70 37.02 4.93
N LYS A 152 -33.10 35.88 5.51
CA LYS A 152 -34.47 35.70 6.04
C LYS A 152 -34.72 36.57 7.27
N MET A 153 -33.74 36.73 8.17
CA MET A 153 -33.87 37.63 9.33
C MET A 153 -33.91 39.11 8.94
N ILE A 154 -33.20 39.51 7.88
CA ILE A 154 -33.25 40.88 7.35
C ILE A 154 -34.64 41.18 6.74
N LYS A 155 -35.19 40.26 5.93
CA LYS A 155 -36.54 40.43 5.36
C LYS A 155 -37.64 40.52 6.42
N ILE A 156 -37.54 39.74 7.50
CA ILE A 156 -38.52 39.80 8.60
C ILE A 156 -38.45 41.15 9.34
N LYS A 157 -37.27 41.77 9.44
CA LYS A 157 -37.11 43.10 10.06
C LYS A 157 -37.68 44.24 9.21
N ASP A 158 -37.67 44.11 7.89
CA ASP A 158 -38.23 45.12 6.98
C ASP A 158 -39.77 45.03 6.86
N GLU A 159 -40.36 43.86 7.13
CA GLU A 159 -41.83 43.66 7.13
C GLU A 159 -42.51 44.11 8.45
N ASP A 160 -41.77 44.19 9.57
CA ASP A 160 -42.30 44.61 10.89
C ASP A 160 -42.16 46.11 11.17
N SER A 161 -41.66 46.91 10.20
CA SER A 161 -41.50 48.37 10.35
C SER A 161 -42.65 49.21 9.77
N ASP A 162 -43.87 48.67 9.73
CA ASP A 162 -45.09 49.47 9.53
C ASP A 162 -45.73 49.80 10.89
N ILE A 163 -45.01 50.59 11.70
CA ILE A 163 -45.61 51.27 12.85
C ILE A 163 -46.26 52.55 12.32
N ASP A 164 -47.58 52.49 12.10
CA ASP A 164 -48.44 53.63 11.73
C ASP A 164 -48.40 54.68 12.88
N ILE A 165 -47.48 55.64 12.79
CA ILE A 165 -47.49 56.84 13.65
C ILE A 165 -48.45 57.84 13.00
N LYS A 166 -49.74 57.75 13.35
CA LYS A 166 -50.69 58.84 13.13
C LYS A 166 -50.82 59.71 14.38
N ARG A 167 -50.52 60.98 14.14
CA ARG A 167 -50.69 62.16 15.01
C ARG A 167 -52.11 62.31 15.56
#